data_AF-A0A849NEI3-F1
#
_entry.id   AF-A0A849NEI3-F1
#
_cell.length_a   1.000
_cell.length_b   1.000
_cell.length_c   1.000
_cell.angle_alpha   90.00
_cell.angle_beta   90.00
_cell.angle_gamma   90.00
#
_symmetry.space_group_name_H-M   'P 1'
#
loop_
_entity.id
_entity.type
_entity.pdbx_description
1 polymer ?
#
loop_
_entity_poly.entity_id
_entity_poly.type
_entity_poly.pdbx_seq_one_letter_code
_entity_poly.pdbx_strand_id
1 'polypeptide(L)'
;MLGGRGKNGEPLDPCTWEFGNGSSLSNCSEINPKFMYSGDPVTGEGWINIVGIDQRFLLSSGPFKLHAGEPIELIYAYIVGRGTDHLNSVTKARELSQFAQQVYDNNFEDLPTGIDDDKNLIVNEFKLYQNYPNPFNPSTTIKFTIPPNVGTSRDLSLRLKIYDILGREVKTLVNEQKPAGTYEVQFDASSLSSGVYFYQLSAGSFVETKKLMLLK
;
A
#
# COMPACT_ATOMS: atom_id res chain seq x y z
N MET A 1 0.67 20.56 -7.24
CA MET A 1 0.40 20.63 -5.79
C MET A 1 -1.05 20.28 -5.53
N LEU A 2 -1.31 19.22 -4.76
CA LEU A 2 -2.63 18.88 -4.23
C LEU A 2 -2.94 19.85 -3.07
N GLY A 3 -3.64 20.94 -3.37
CA GLY A 3 -4.21 21.84 -2.38
C GLY A 3 -5.74 21.70 -2.40
N GLY A 4 -6.39 21.93 -1.26
CA GLY A 4 -7.83 22.00 -1.17
C GLY A 4 -8.37 23.04 -2.16
N ARG A 5 -9.32 22.62 -2.99
CA ARG A 5 -9.99 23.47 -3.97
C ARG A 5 -11.48 23.43 -3.74
N GLY A 6 -12.14 24.56 -3.96
CA GLY A 6 -13.58 24.64 -3.97
C GLY A 6 -14.19 24.00 -5.22
N LYS A 7 -15.51 24.13 -5.37
CA LYS A 7 -16.29 23.43 -6.40
C LYS A 7 -15.82 23.75 -7.83
N ASN A 8 -15.34 24.97 -8.08
CA ASN A 8 -14.91 25.39 -9.42
C ASN A 8 -13.37 25.36 -9.57
N GLY A 9 -12.66 24.71 -8.64
CA GLY A 9 -11.21 24.58 -8.70
C GLY A 9 -10.44 25.77 -8.13
N GLU A 10 -11.10 26.79 -7.59
CA GLU A 10 -10.48 27.88 -6.84
C GLU A 10 -9.77 27.38 -5.58
N PRO A 11 -8.63 27.97 -5.17
CA PRO A 11 -8.03 27.70 -3.87
C PRO A 11 -9.01 27.97 -2.73
N LEU A 12 -8.98 27.15 -1.69
CA LEU A 12 -9.71 27.45 -0.46
C LEU A 12 -9.00 28.57 0.32
N ASP A 13 -9.77 29.53 0.81
CA ASP A 13 -9.28 30.62 1.64
C ASP A 13 -9.99 30.62 3.01
N PRO A 14 -9.30 30.24 4.10
CA PRO A 14 -9.85 30.20 5.44
C PRO A 14 -10.39 31.54 5.95
N CYS A 15 -9.87 32.67 5.44
CA CYS A 15 -10.29 34.02 5.84
C CYS A 15 -11.64 34.43 5.24
N THR A 16 -12.00 33.88 4.08
CA THR A 16 -13.21 34.26 3.34
C THR A 16 -14.24 33.14 3.23
N TRP A 17 -13.91 31.92 3.66
CA TRP A 17 -14.79 30.76 3.57
C TRP A 17 -15.96 30.84 4.56
N GLU A 18 -17.16 31.04 4.04
CA GLU A 18 -18.40 31.28 4.82
C GLU A 18 -18.81 30.12 5.73
N PHE A 19 -18.41 28.88 5.41
CA PHE A 19 -18.79 27.70 6.18
C PHE A 19 -17.82 27.37 7.33
N GLY A 20 -16.76 28.15 7.53
CA GLY A 20 -15.79 27.90 8.59
C GLY A 20 -15.53 29.11 9.47
N ASN A 21 -14.97 28.88 10.64
CA ASN A 21 -14.62 29.92 11.62
C ASN A 21 -13.26 30.60 11.36
N GLY A 22 -12.61 30.36 10.20
CA GLY A 22 -11.26 30.84 9.96
C GLY A 22 -11.17 32.36 10.05
N SER A 23 -12.18 33.07 9.53
CA SER A 23 -12.36 34.53 9.63
C SER A 23 -12.55 35.06 11.06
N SER A 24 -12.91 34.19 12.00
CA SER A 24 -13.13 34.53 13.42
C SER A 24 -11.86 34.39 14.27
N LEU A 25 -10.72 34.01 13.67
CA LEU A 25 -9.42 33.89 14.34
C LEU A 25 -8.59 35.18 14.21
N SER A 26 -7.71 35.41 15.19
CA SER A 26 -6.82 36.58 15.23
C SER A 26 -5.83 36.65 14.05
N ASN A 27 -5.49 35.51 13.43
CA ASN A 27 -4.72 35.48 12.18
C ASN A 27 -5.11 34.30 11.29
N CYS A 28 -6.15 34.49 10.48
CA CYS A 28 -6.64 33.47 9.54
C CYS A 28 -5.66 33.13 8.41
N SER A 29 -4.73 34.05 8.09
CA SER A 29 -3.75 33.88 7.02
C SER A 29 -2.66 32.84 7.34
N GLU A 30 -2.49 32.50 8.62
CA GLU A 30 -1.55 31.46 9.08
C GLU A 30 -2.16 30.05 9.02
N ILE A 31 -3.47 29.94 8.79
CA ILE A 31 -4.16 28.65 8.68
C ILE A 31 -3.72 27.95 7.40
N ASN A 32 -3.30 26.69 7.53
CA ASN A 32 -2.97 25.86 6.38
C ASN A 32 -4.24 25.49 5.58
N PRO A 33 -4.44 26.00 4.35
CA PRO A 33 -5.65 25.73 3.56
C PRO A 33 -5.56 24.44 2.74
N LYS A 34 -4.47 23.68 2.88
CA LYS A 34 -4.23 22.46 2.09
C LYS A 34 -5.37 21.44 2.26
N PHE A 35 -5.94 21.35 3.46
CA PHE A 35 -7.12 20.54 3.74
C PHE A 35 -8.26 21.43 4.18
N MET A 36 -9.46 21.15 3.67
CA MET A 36 -10.66 21.84 4.11
C MET A 36 -10.89 21.52 5.59
N TYR A 37 -11.10 22.57 6.40
CA TYR A 37 -11.27 22.47 7.86
C TYR A 37 -10.09 21.81 8.59
N SER A 38 -8.88 22.36 8.40
CA SER A 38 -7.62 21.87 8.97
C SER A 38 -7.42 22.10 10.47
N GLY A 39 -8.45 22.53 11.20
CA GLY A 39 -8.43 22.74 12.65
C GLY A 39 -8.73 21.48 13.47
N ASP A 40 -8.72 21.64 14.79
CA ASP A 40 -9.07 20.61 15.76
C ASP A 40 -10.40 20.95 16.47
N PRO A 41 -11.51 20.25 16.14
CA PRO A 41 -12.78 20.50 16.79
C PRO A 41 -12.80 20.11 18.28
N VAL A 42 -11.85 19.31 18.75
CA VAL A 42 -11.76 18.91 20.17
C VAL A 42 -11.19 20.05 21.02
N THR A 43 -10.17 20.76 20.53
CA THR A 43 -9.56 21.91 21.23
C THR A 43 -10.22 23.24 20.86
N GLY A 44 -10.93 23.29 19.72
CA GLY A 44 -11.52 24.52 19.19
C GLY A 44 -10.52 25.40 18.44
N GLU A 45 -9.37 24.85 18.03
CA GLU A 45 -8.29 25.60 17.38
C GLU A 45 -8.28 25.42 15.86
N GLY A 46 -7.78 26.42 15.14
CA GLY A 46 -7.66 26.39 13.68
C GLY A 46 -9.00 26.53 12.96
N TRP A 47 -9.08 25.98 11.74
CA TRP A 47 -10.22 26.15 10.85
C TRP A 47 -11.20 25.00 10.96
N ILE A 48 -12.40 25.27 11.49
CA ILE A 48 -13.44 24.29 11.79
C ILE A 48 -14.70 24.67 11.03
N ASN A 49 -15.41 23.66 10.50
CA ASN A 49 -16.73 23.82 9.92
C ASN A 49 -17.74 24.23 11.00
N ILE A 50 -18.47 25.31 10.76
CA ILE A 50 -19.49 25.85 11.69
C ILE A 50 -20.92 25.65 11.20
N VAL A 51 -21.13 25.00 10.05
CA VAL A 51 -22.43 24.86 9.43
C VAL A 51 -22.82 23.38 9.30
N GLY A 52 -23.98 23.04 9.86
CA GLY A 52 -24.58 21.70 9.78
C GLY A 52 -25.35 21.49 8.47
N ILE A 53 -24.62 21.35 7.36
CA ILE A 53 -25.17 20.99 6.05
C ILE A 53 -24.53 19.72 5.52
N ASP A 54 -25.20 19.04 4.58
CA ASP A 54 -24.62 17.91 3.87
C ASP A 54 -23.39 18.36 3.07
N GLN A 55 -22.27 17.69 3.30
CA GLN A 55 -21.01 17.98 2.64
C GLN A 55 -20.47 16.76 1.90
N ARG A 56 -19.89 17.01 0.72
CA ARG A 56 -19.19 16.01 -0.06
C ARG A 56 -17.72 16.39 -0.13
N PHE A 57 -16.86 15.45 0.26
CA PHE A 57 -15.41 15.58 0.14
C PHE A 57 -14.90 14.60 -0.90
N LEU A 58 -13.96 15.07 -1.74
CA LEU A 58 -13.20 14.22 -2.65
C LEU A 58 -11.74 14.27 -2.22
N LEU A 59 -11.20 13.12 -1.84
CA LEU A 59 -9.77 12.96 -1.60
C LEU A 59 -9.12 12.42 -2.88
N SER A 60 -8.08 13.10 -3.35
CA SER A 60 -7.27 12.66 -4.48
C SER A 60 -5.84 12.39 -4.02
N SER A 61 -5.20 11.38 -4.59
CA SER A 61 -3.81 11.00 -4.34
C SER A 61 -3.00 11.05 -5.63
N GLY A 62 -1.72 11.41 -5.54
CA GLY A 62 -0.81 11.56 -6.67
C GLY A 62 0.05 12.83 -6.56
N PRO A 63 0.74 13.25 -7.63
CA PRO A 63 0.80 12.61 -8.95
C PRO A 63 1.61 11.30 -8.90
N PHE A 64 1.18 10.30 -9.66
CA PHE A 64 1.96 9.08 -9.91
C PHE A 64 2.31 9.00 -11.39
N LYS A 65 3.52 8.54 -11.70
CA LYS A 65 3.96 8.30 -13.07
C LYS A 65 3.66 6.85 -13.43
N LEU A 66 2.78 6.65 -14.40
CA LEU A 66 2.44 5.33 -14.90
C LEU A 66 3.39 4.97 -16.03
N HIS A 67 4.12 3.87 -15.87
CA HIS A 67 4.96 3.30 -16.91
C HIS A 67 4.22 2.13 -17.57
N ALA A 68 4.32 2.03 -18.89
CA ALA A 68 3.63 0.98 -19.62
C ALA A 68 4.16 -0.39 -19.18
N GLY A 69 3.27 -1.23 -18.66
CA GLY A 69 3.61 -2.57 -18.21
C GLY A 69 4.22 -2.64 -16.80
N GLU A 70 4.32 -1.55 -16.05
CA GLU A 70 4.81 -1.56 -14.66
C GLU A 70 3.66 -1.36 -13.67
N PRO A 71 3.56 -2.19 -12.60
CA PRO A 71 2.53 -2.01 -11.57
C PRO A 71 2.85 -0.81 -10.67
N ILE A 72 1.80 -0.12 -10.21
CA ILE A 72 1.89 0.79 -9.07
C ILE A 72 1.07 0.22 -7.90
N GLU A 73 1.65 0.25 -6.70
CA GLU A 73 0.95 -0.15 -5.48
C GLU A 73 0.41 1.09 -4.78
N LEU A 74 -0.89 1.08 -4.49
CA LEU A 74 -1.57 2.14 -3.75
C LEU A 74 -2.15 1.54 -2.48
N ILE A 75 -1.81 2.13 -1.33
CA ILE A 75 -2.27 1.69 -0.02
C ILE A 75 -3.13 2.81 0.56
N TYR A 76 -4.37 2.50 0.90
CA TYR A 76 -5.31 3.41 1.55
C TYR A 76 -5.79 2.80 2.86
N ALA A 77 -5.84 3.62 3.91
CA ALA A 77 -6.50 3.28 5.16
C ALA A 77 -7.76 4.13 5.32
N TYR A 78 -8.90 3.49 5.54
CA TYR A 78 -10.14 4.16 5.92
C TYR A 78 -10.35 3.99 7.43
N ILE A 79 -10.24 5.09 8.17
CA ILE A 79 -10.27 5.09 9.64
C ILE A 79 -11.56 5.75 10.11
N VAL A 80 -12.30 5.06 10.97
CA VAL A 80 -13.55 5.54 11.54
C VAL A 80 -13.47 5.46 13.05
N GLY A 81 -13.59 6.61 13.72
CA GLY A 81 -13.73 6.69 15.17
C GLY A 81 -15.20 6.71 15.58
N ARG A 82 -15.58 5.83 16.52
CA ARG A 82 -16.91 5.84 17.15
C ARG A 82 -16.74 6.08 18.65
N GLY A 83 -17.14 7.28 19.08
CA GLY A 83 -17.12 7.70 20.48
C GLY A 83 -18.52 7.78 21.09
N THR A 84 -18.58 8.28 22.32
CA THR A 84 -19.83 8.58 23.04
C THR A 84 -20.57 9.80 22.50
N ASP A 85 -19.84 10.70 21.84
CA ASP A 85 -20.32 11.93 21.22
C ASP A 85 -19.42 12.28 20.01
N HIS A 86 -19.72 13.39 19.34
CA HIS A 86 -18.99 13.79 18.13
C HIS A 86 -17.52 14.14 18.40
N LEU A 87 -17.19 14.82 19.52
CA LEU A 87 -15.81 15.17 19.85
C LEU A 87 -15.01 13.93 20.27
N ASN A 88 -15.61 13.08 21.09
CA ASN A 88 -15.02 11.80 21.47
C ASN A 88 -14.77 10.90 20.26
N SER A 89 -15.67 10.94 19.26
CA SER A 89 -15.47 10.20 17.99
C SER A 89 -14.25 10.69 17.22
N VAL A 90 -13.99 12.01 17.19
CA VAL A 90 -12.77 12.58 16.60
C VAL A 90 -11.53 12.13 17.38
N THR A 91 -11.56 12.17 18.71
CA THR A 91 -10.46 11.67 19.55
C THR A 91 -10.17 10.19 19.28
N LYS A 92 -11.21 9.35 19.20
CA LYS A 92 -11.07 7.92 18.89
C LYS A 92 -10.54 7.68 17.48
N ALA A 93 -10.97 8.46 16.50
CA ALA A 93 -10.43 8.38 15.14
C ALA A 93 -8.93 8.71 15.12
N ARG A 94 -8.48 9.68 15.93
CA ARG A 94 -7.08 10.07 16.05
C ARG A 94 -6.22 8.95 16.65
N GLU A 95 -6.68 8.32 17.73
CA GLU A 95 -6.03 7.14 18.33
C GLU A 95 -5.91 6.00 17.31
N LEU A 96 -7.00 5.68 16.61
CA LEU A 96 -6.99 4.63 15.58
C LEU A 96 -6.08 4.98 14.40
N SER A 97 -5.99 6.26 14.03
CA SER A 97 -5.09 6.73 12.97
C SER A 97 -3.63 6.54 13.34
N GLN A 98 -3.25 6.77 14.60
CA GLN A 98 -1.88 6.52 15.06
C GLN A 98 -1.56 5.02 15.01
N PHE A 99 -2.50 4.18 15.43
CA PHE A 99 -2.33 2.73 15.33
C PHE A 99 -2.21 2.27 13.87
N ALA A 100 -3.06 2.78 12.97
CA ALA A 100 -2.99 2.49 11.55
C ALA A 100 -1.64 2.92 10.94
N GLN A 101 -1.14 4.09 11.34
CA GLN A 101 0.19 4.56 10.92
C GLN A 101 1.30 3.64 11.43
N GLN A 102 1.25 3.20 12.69
CA GLN A 102 2.22 2.24 13.22
C GLN A 102 2.18 0.90 12.48
N VAL A 103 0.98 0.39 12.17
CA VAL A 103 0.84 -0.82 11.35
C VAL A 103 1.44 -0.58 9.97
N TYR A 104 1.20 0.59 9.38
CA TYR A 104 1.79 0.94 8.09
C TYR A 104 3.32 0.96 8.16
N ASP A 105 3.90 1.72 9.08
CA ASP A 105 5.34 1.88 9.21
C ASP A 105 6.01 0.52 9.44
N ASN A 106 5.46 -0.31 10.33
CA ASN A 106 6.04 -1.62 10.67
C ASN A 106 5.92 -2.68 9.57
N ASN A 107 5.03 -2.52 8.58
CA ASN A 107 4.77 -3.55 7.57
C ASN A 107 5.15 -3.11 6.14
N PHE A 108 5.37 -1.81 5.92
CA PHE A 108 5.53 -1.22 4.58
C PHE A 108 6.75 -0.28 4.46
N GLU A 109 7.78 -0.46 5.29
CA GLU A 109 9.04 0.32 5.29
C GLU A 109 9.75 0.43 3.91
N ASP A 110 9.48 -0.51 2.98
CA ASP A 110 10.06 -0.56 1.63
C ASP A 110 9.04 -0.28 0.51
N LEU A 111 8.35 0.88 0.53
CA LEU A 111 7.81 1.41 -0.73
C LEU A 111 8.92 2.22 -1.42
N PRO A 112 9.54 1.73 -2.52
CA PRO A 112 10.54 2.49 -3.24
C PRO A 112 9.87 3.73 -3.85
N THR A 113 9.98 4.86 -3.19
CA THR A 113 9.54 6.13 -3.74
C THR A 113 10.59 6.61 -4.76
N GLY A 114 10.37 6.26 -6.02
CA GLY A 114 11.13 6.79 -7.15
C GLY A 114 12.41 6.00 -7.46
N ILE A 115 12.59 5.70 -8.75
CA ILE A 115 13.82 5.15 -9.32
C ILE A 115 14.88 6.26 -9.22
N ASP A 116 15.73 6.16 -8.20
CA ASP A 116 17.11 6.63 -8.30
C ASP A 116 17.96 5.35 -8.37
N ASP A 117 18.49 5.07 -9.55
CA ASP A 117 19.40 3.96 -9.79
C ASP A 117 20.61 4.08 -8.84
N ASP A 118 21.18 2.94 -8.44
CA ASP A 118 22.40 2.80 -7.63
C ASP A 118 22.31 2.92 -6.10
N LYS A 119 21.40 2.15 -5.49
CA LYS A 119 21.81 1.41 -4.28
C LYS A 119 21.51 -0.07 -4.43
N ASN A 120 22.58 -0.87 -4.33
CA ASN A 120 22.50 -2.28 -3.97
C ASN A 120 21.71 -2.40 -2.66
N LEU A 121 20.38 -2.45 -2.76
CA LEU A 121 19.49 -2.82 -1.68
C LEU A 121 19.82 -4.27 -1.38
N ILE A 122 20.69 -4.45 -0.40
CA ILE A 122 20.88 -5.74 0.24
C ILE A 122 19.57 -6.01 0.96
N VAL A 123 18.65 -6.70 0.29
CA VAL A 123 17.42 -7.19 0.89
C VAL A 123 17.84 -8.19 1.95
N ASN A 124 17.63 -7.83 3.22
CA ASN A 124 18.10 -8.59 4.37
C ASN A 124 17.19 -9.77 4.72
N GLU A 125 16.09 -9.95 3.99
CA GLU A 125 15.06 -10.94 4.30
C GLU A 125 14.66 -11.79 3.09
N PHE A 126 14.09 -12.97 3.36
CA PHE A 126 13.38 -13.71 2.32
C PHE A 126 12.08 -12.99 2.00
N LYS A 127 11.83 -12.77 0.71
CA LYS A 127 10.61 -12.12 0.25
C LYS A 127 10.11 -12.80 -1.01
N LEU A 128 8.88 -13.28 -0.99
CA LEU A 128 8.15 -13.65 -2.20
C LEU A 128 7.35 -12.42 -2.66
N TYR A 129 7.40 -12.08 -3.94
CA TYR A 129 6.64 -10.96 -4.50
C TYR A 129 5.37 -11.47 -5.19
N GLN A 130 4.41 -10.58 -5.39
CA GLN A 130 3.23 -10.88 -6.20
C GLN A 130 3.65 -11.16 -7.65
N ASN A 131 3.09 -12.20 -8.27
CA ASN A 131 3.36 -12.52 -9.67
C ASN A 131 2.83 -11.42 -10.59
N TYR A 132 3.54 -11.14 -11.69
CA TYR A 132 3.10 -10.14 -12.66
C TYR A 132 3.23 -10.65 -14.10
N PRO A 133 2.19 -10.49 -14.94
CA PRO A 133 0.86 -9.95 -14.60
C PRO A 133 0.07 -10.84 -13.63
N ASN A 134 -0.93 -10.29 -12.92
CA ASN A 134 -1.94 -11.04 -12.17
C ASN A 134 -3.26 -10.22 -12.11
N PRO A 135 -4.38 -10.68 -12.71
CA PRO A 135 -4.54 -11.94 -13.43
C PRO A 135 -3.66 -12.05 -14.68
N PHE A 136 -3.38 -13.27 -15.15
CA PHE A 136 -2.47 -13.52 -16.29
C PHE A 136 -3.03 -14.50 -17.32
N ASN A 137 -2.49 -14.48 -18.54
CA ASN A 137 -2.82 -15.41 -19.62
C ASN A 137 -1.68 -15.52 -20.67
N PRO A 138 -1.12 -16.72 -20.95
CA PRO A 138 -1.03 -17.89 -20.08
C PRO A 138 0.21 -17.85 -19.17
N SER A 139 1.04 -16.80 -19.27
CA SER A 139 2.31 -16.69 -18.57
C SER A 139 2.39 -15.51 -17.61
N THR A 140 3.16 -15.68 -16.55
CA THR A 140 3.45 -14.66 -15.53
C THR A 140 4.87 -14.84 -15.01
N THR A 141 5.42 -13.79 -14.39
CA THR A 141 6.74 -13.83 -13.75
C THR A 141 6.56 -13.78 -12.24
N ILE A 142 7.24 -14.69 -11.55
CA ILE A 142 7.30 -14.75 -10.09
C ILE A 142 8.67 -14.28 -9.63
N LYS A 143 8.71 -13.23 -8.83
CA LYS A 143 9.94 -12.66 -8.26
C LYS A 143 10.08 -13.05 -6.79
N PHE A 144 11.31 -13.32 -6.36
CA PHE A 144 11.65 -13.54 -4.95
C PHE A 144 13.09 -13.17 -4.64
N THR A 145 13.39 -12.96 -3.36
CA THR A 145 14.73 -12.59 -2.89
C THR A 145 15.22 -13.53 -1.79
N ILE A 146 16.52 -13.82 -1.83
CA ILE A 146 17.26 -14.65 -0.88
C ILE A 146 18.29 -13.76 -0.17
N PRO A 147 18.25 -13.67 1.18
CA PRO A 147 19.14 -12.79 1.92
C PRO A 147 20.59 -13.34 2.02
N PRO A 148 21.61 -12.46 2.12
CA PRO A 148 23.02 -12.84 2.25
C PRO A 148 23.30 -13.77 3.43
N ASN A 149 22.58 -13.53 4.53
CA ASN A 149 22.76 -14.14 5.84
C ASN A 149 22.40 -15.64 5.82
N VAL A 150 21.64 -16.06 4.80
CA VAL A 150 21.16 -17.44 4.65
C VAL A 150 21.79 -18.11 3.42
N GLY A 151 22.15 -17.35 2.39
CA GLY A 151 22.79 -17.84 1.15
C GLY A 151 24.19 -18.43 1.32
N THR A 152 24.78 -18.42 2.53
CA THR A 152 26.05 -19.09 2.88
C THR A 152 25.88 -20.44 3.56
N SER A 153 24.65 -20.79 3.96
CA SER A 153 24.34 -22.11 4.51
C SER A 153 24.22 -23.11 3.35
N ARG A 154 25.23 -23.96 3.17
CA ARG A 154 25.31 -25.00 2.11
C ARG A 154 24.13 -26.01 2.10
N ASP A 155 23.20 -25.90 3.04
CA ASP A 155 22.10 -26.84 3.27
C ASP A 155 20.70 -26.29 2.95
N LEU A 156 20.57 -25.05 2.45
CA LEU A 156 19.25 -24.49 2.18
C LEU A 156 18.72 -24.88 0.79
N SER A 157 17.89 -25.92 0.73
CA SER A 157 17.14 -26.28 -0.48
C SER A 157 15.99 -25.31 -0.69
N LEU A 158 16.06 -24.52 -1.77
CA LEU A 158 15.02 -23.58 -2.17
C LEU A 158 13.99 -24.27 -3.06
N ARG A 159 12.71 -24.19 -2.70
CA ARG A 159 11.62 -24.77 -3.50
C ARG A 159 10.54 -23.74 -3.76
N LEU A 160 10.25 -23.52 -5.04
CA LEU A 160 9.10 -22.73 -5.50
C LEU A 160 8.14 -23.68 -6.21
N LYS A 161 6.94 -23.86 -5.65
CA LYS A 161 5.93 -24.80 -6.14
C LYS A 161 4.58 -24.12 -6.35
N ILE A 162 3.83 -24.59 -7.33
CA ILE A 162 2.46 -24.19 -7.65
C ILE A 162 1.50 -25.26 -7.15
N TYR A 163 0.41 -24.84 -6.53
CA TYR A 163 -0.65 -25.69 -5.99
C TYR A 163 -2.01 -25.23 -6.50
N ASP A 164 -2.96 -26.17 -6.63
CA ASP A 164 -4.36 -25.84 -6.86
C ASP A 164 -5.11 -25.51 -5.55
N ILE A 165 -6.40 -25.21 -5.66
CA ILE A 165 -7.26 -24.87 -4.51
C ILE A 165 -7.43 -26.02 -3.50
N LEU A 166 -7.13 -27.25 -3.89
CA LEU A 166 -7.18 -28.43 -3.03
C LEU A 166 -5.82 -28.71 -2.38
N GLY A 167 -4.82 -27.86 -2.63
CA GLY A 167 -3.45 -28.02 -2.13
C GLY A 167 -2.65 -29.10 -2.87
N ARG A 168 -3.11 -29.57 -4.03
CA ARG A 168 -2.34 -30.53 -4.84
C ARG A 168 -1.25 -29.79 -5.59
N GLU A 169 -0.02 -30.31 -5.55
CA GLU A 169 1.08 -29.77 -6.33
C GLU A 169 0.79 -29.93 -7.83
N VAL A 170 0.84 -28.82 -8.56
CA VAL A 170 0.59 -28.75 -10.00
C VAL A 170 1.89 -28.66 -10.77
N LYS A 171 2.86 -27.89 -10.24
CA LYS A 171 4.15 -27.67 -10.90
C LYS A 171 5.22 -27.28 -9.89
N THR A 172 6.43 -27.81 -10.05
CA THR A 172 7.61 -27.29 -9.37
C THR A 172 8.35 -26.37 -10.33
N LEU A 173 8.60 -25.11 -9.92
CA LEU A 173 9.31 -24.11 -10.73
C LEU A 173 10.77 -23.99 -10.35
N VAL A 174 11.08 -24.15 -9.06
CA VAL A 174 12.47 -24.15 -8.54
C VAL A 174 12.58 -25.26 -7.51
N ASN A 175 13.67 -26.01 -7.54
CA ASN A 175 14.03 -27.02 -6.56
C ASN A 175 15.54 -27.24 -6.57
N GLU A 176 16.29 -26.22 -6.15
CA GLU A 176 17.74 -26.23 -6.19
C GLU A 176 18.33 -25.33 -5.11
N GLN A 177 19.66 -25.35 -4.97
CA GLN A 177 20.37 -24.38 -4.13
C GLN A 177 20.66 -23.13 -4.96
N LYS A 178 20.33 -21.96 -4.42
CA LYS A 178 20.66 -20.67 -5.04
C LYS A 178 21.41 -19.79 -4.04
N PRO A 179 22.43 -19.03 -4.50
CA PRO A 179 23.10 -18.06 -3.65
C PRO A 179 22.16 -16.92 -3.26
N ALA A 180 22.61 -16.04 -2.38
CA ALA A 180 21.88 -14.82 -2.08
C ALA A 180 21.71 -13.96 -3.34
N GLY A 181 20.53 -13.34 -3.47
CA GLY A 181 20.19 -12.55 -4.64
C GLY A 181 18.69 -12.49 -4.90
N THR A 182 18.33 -11.70 -5.91
CA THR A 182 16.96 -11.56 -6.40
C THR A 182 16.81 -12.37 -7.68
N TYR A 183 15.72 -13.14 -7.75
CA TYR A 183 15.45 -14.05 -8.85
C TYR A 183 14.06 -13.83 -9.42
N GLU A 184 13.95 -14.04 -10.72
CA GLU A 184 12.69 -14.02 -11.46
C GLU A 184 12.53 -15.35 -12.19
N VAL A 185 11.35 -15.96 -12.06
CA VAL A 185 11.04 -17.24 -12.68
C VAL A 185 9.76 -17.10 -13.47
N GLN A 186 9.84 -17.42 -14.75
CA GLN A 186 8.68 -17.41 -15.63
C GLN A 186 7.85 -18.67 -15.41
N PHE A 187 6.54 -18.48 -15.23
CA PHE A 187 5.57 -19.56 -15.13
C PHE A 187 4.64 -19.53 -16.33
N ASP A 188 4.77 -20.53 -17.21
CA ASP A 188 3.76 -20.82 -18.24
C ASP A 188 2.74 -21.84 -17.71
N ALA A 189 1.48 -21.43 -17.73
CA ALA A 189 0.30 -22.17 -17.30
C ALA A 189 -0.62 -22.56 -18.47
N SER A 190 -0.11 -22.60 -19.71
CA SER A 190 -0.84 -22.98 -20.92
C SER A 190 -1.61 -24.31 -20.80
N SER A 191 -1.05 -25.28 -20.06
CA SER A 191 -1.66 -26.59 -19.81
C SER A 191 -2.70 -26.62 -18.67
N LEU A 192 -2.92 -25.50 -17.97
CA LEU A 192 -3.83 -25.43 -16.82
C LEU A 192 -5.19 -24.80 -17.19
N SER A 193 -6.23 -25.10 -16.43
CA SER A 193 -7.55 -24.46 -16.56
C SER A 193 -7.56 -23.08 -15.89
N SER A 194 -8.35 -22.14 -16.39
CA SER A 194 -8.62 -20.85 -15.73
C SER A 194 -9.05 -21.08 -14.28
N GLY A 195 -8.60 -20.21 -13.37
CA GLY A 195 -8.94 -20.33 -11.97
C GLY A 195 -7.89 -19.77 -11.03
N VAL A 196 -8.11 -20.04 -9.74
CA VAL A 196 -7.21 -19.64 -8.65
C VAL A 196 -6.23 -20.76 -8.36
N TYR A 197 -4.97 -20.38 -8.18
CA TYR A 197 -3.90 -21.26 -7.73
C TYR A 197 -3.08 -20.54 -6.67
N PHE A 198 -2.18 -21.27 -6.03
CA PHE A 198 -1.26 -20.75 -5.04
C PHE A 198 0.16 -21.11 -5.41
N TYR A 199 1.11 -20.23 -5.09
CA TYR A 199 2.51 -20.52 -5.22
C TYR A 199 3.21 -20.30 -3.89
N GLN A 200 4.09 -21.22 -3.53
CA GLN A 200 4.76 -21.23 -2.25
C GLN A 200 6.26 -21.29 -2.46
N LEU A 201 6.96 -20.36 -1.82
CA LEU A 201 8.40 -20.39 -1.67
C LEU A 201 8.74 -20.99 -0.31
N SER A 202 9.59 -22.01 -0.30
CA SER A 202 10.10 -22.61 0.94
C SER A 202 11.63 -22.68 0.91
N ALA A 203 12.24 -22.31 2.03
CA ALA A 203 13.68 -22.14 2.18
C ALA A 203 14.06 -22.38 3.65
N GLY A 204 14.41 -23.62 4.02
CA GLY A 204 14.62 -23.98 5.44
C GLY A 204 13.34 -23.81 6.26
N SER A 205 13.37 -22.95 7.27
CA SER A 205 12.19 -22.59 8.10
C SER A 205 11.28 -21.53 7.48
N PHE A 206 11.73 -20.85 6.42
CA PHE A 206 10.92 -19.84 5.74
C PHE A 206 9.92 -20.51 4.80
N VAL A 207 8.65 -20.12 4.92
CA VAL A 207 7.58 -20.52 4.00
C VAL A 207 6.67 -19.32 3.77
N GLU A 208 6.56 -18.86 2.53
CA GLU A 208 5.60 -17.81 2.14
C GLU A 208 4.76 -18.30 0.97
N THR A 209 3.45 -18.02 1.01
CA THR A 209 2.50 -18.45 -0.02
C THR A 209 1.73 -17.24 -0.54
N LYS A 210 1.57 -17.14 -1.87
CA LYS A 210 0.75 -16.12 -2.53
C LYS A 210 -0.22 -16.74 -3.53
N LYS A 211 -1.25 -15.97 -3.88
CA LYS A 211 -2.34 -16.37 -4.78
C LYS A 211 -2.05 -15.88 -6.19
N LEU A 212 -2.33 -16.71 -7.19
CA LEU A 212 -2.26 -16.36 -8.61
C LEU A 212 -3.61 -16.67 -9.30
N MET A 213 -3.99 -15.85 -10.28
CA MET A 213 -5.27 -15.96 -11.01
C MET A 213 -5.00 -16.10 -12.51
N LEU A 214 -5.28 -17.29 -13.05
CA LEU A 214 -5.15 -17.59 -14.47
C LEU A 214 -6.47 -17.30 -15.18
N LEU A 215 -6.41 -16.49 -16.24
CA LEU A 215 -7.50 -16.26 -17.18
C LEU A 215 -7.16 -16.95 -18.51
N LYS A 216 -8.16 -17.59 -19.13
CA LYS A 216 -8.13 -18.01 -20.54
C LYS A 216 -9.30 -17.35 -21.25
#